data_AF-A0A2S8UJG1-F1
#
_entry.id   AF-A0A2S8UJG1-F1
#
_cell.length_a   1.000
_cell.length_b   1.000
_cell.length_c   1.000
_cell.angle_alpha   90.00
_cell.angle_beta   90.00
_cell.angle_gamma   90.00
#
_symmetry.space_group_name_H-M   'P 1'
#
loop_
_entity.id
_entity.type
_entity.pdbx_description
1 polymer ?
#
loop_
_entity_poly.entity_id
_entity_poly.type
_entity_poly.pdbx_seq_one_letter_code
_entity_poly.pdbx_strand_id
1 'polypeptide(L)' 'MNDKDYIYEELSDFLDGTFHQDMGTPEKALHEFIEEAHKVCIENTIKYITAFLNSDPSTEKKKNSLNIILTFIFLL' A
#
# COMPACT_ATOMS: atom_id res chain seq x y z
N MET A 1 -11.93 -1.73 -29.41
CA MET A 1 -12.06 -2.51 -28.17
C MET A 1 -13.08 -1.81 -27.30
N ASN A 2 -14.03 -2.52 -26.72
CA ASN A 2 -14.98 -1.86 -25.80
C ASN A 2 -14.34 -1.75 -24.39
N ASP A 3 -14.85 -0.87 -23.54
CA ASP A 3 -14.28 -0.62 -22.21
C ASP A 3 -14.17 -1.88 -21.34
N LYS A 4 -15.11 -2.83 -21.47
CA LYS A 4 -15.01 -4.11 -20.75
C LYS A 4 -13.86 -4.95 -21.26
N ASP A 5 -13.69 -5.05 -22.58
CA ASP A 5 -12.60 -5.83 -23.17
C ASP A 5 -11.24 -5.29 -22.71
N TYR A 6 -11.11 -3.96 -22.62
CA TYR A 6 -9.92 -3.29 -22.07
C TYR A 6 -9.68 -3.64 -20.60
N ILE A 7 -10.72 -3.58 -19.76
CA ILE A 7 -10.62 -3.95 -18.34
C ILE A 7 -10.22 -5.43 -18.19
N TYR A 8 -10.73 -6.32 -19.03
CA TYR A 8 -10.37 -7.74 -18.98
C TYR A 8 -8.93 -8.00 -19.43
N GLU A 9 -8.45 -7.29 -20.45
CA GLU A 9 -7.06 -7.40 -20.91
C GLU A 9 -6.08 -6.88 -19.85
N GLU A 10 -6.36 -5.70 -19.28
CA GLU A 10 -5.54 -5.11 -18.21
C GLU A 10 -5.52 -6.00 -16.95
N LEU A 11 -6.65 -6.61 -16.60
CA LEU A 11 -6.71 -7.59 -15.52
C LEU A 11 -5.92 -8.86 -15.87
N SER A 12 -6.04 -9.38 -17.09
CA SER A 12 -5.31 -10.57 -17.52
C SER A 12 -3.80 -10.36 -17.47
N ASP A 13 -3.32 -9.22 -17.99
CA ASP A 13 -1.91 -8.84 -17.97
C ASP A 13 -1.38 -8.68 -16.54
N PHE A 14 -2.17 -8.05 -15.66
CA PHE A 14 -1.82 -7.93 -14.24
C PHE A 14 -1.70 -9.29 -13.58
N LEU A 15 -2.66 -10.20 -13.83
CA LEU A 15 -2.63 -11.54 -13.27
C LEU A 15 -1.43 -12.32 -13.81
N ASP A 16 -1.22 -12.41 -15.11
CA ASP A 16 -0.10 -13.13 -15.73
C ASP A 16 1.28 -12.61 -15.26
N GLY A 17 1.41 -11.31 -15.00
CA GLY A 17 2.65 -10.70 -14.49
C GLY A 17 2.86 -10.88 -12.97
N THR A 18 1.79 -11.07 -12.20
CA THR A 18 1.83 -11.18 -10.73
C THR A 18 1.89 -12.63 -10.27
N PHE A 19 1.25 -13.53 -11.03
CA PHE A 19 0.91 -14.88 -10.63
C PHE A 19 1.63 -15.91 -11.51
N HIS A 20 2.76 -16.43 -11.01
CA HIS A 20 3.61 -17.40 -11.71
C HIS A 20 3.08 -18.83 -11.60
N GLN A 21 3.38 -19.71 -12.57
CA GLN A 21 2.86 -21.09 -12.64
C GLN A 21 3.20 -21.98 -11.42
N ASP A 22 4.13 -21.57 -10.57
CA ASP A 22 4.53 -22.25 -9.33
C ASP A 22 3.76 -21.77 -8.09
N MET A 23 2.85 -20.80 -8.25
CA MET A 23 1.95 -20.38 -7.19
C MET A 23 0.99 -21.49 -6.78
N GLY A 24 0.52 -21.44 -5.53
CA GLY A 24 -0.43 -22.42 -4.97
C GLY A 24 -1.81 -22.36 -5.64
N THR A 25 -2.84 -21.94 -4.89
CA THR A 25 -4.16 -21.66 -5.49
C THR A 25 -4.28 -20.18 -5.83
N PRO A 26 -5.13 -19.79 -6.80
CA PRO A 26 -5.38 -18.39 -7.12
C PRO A 26 -5.80 -17.55 -5.90
N GLU A 27 -6.62 -18.12 -5.00
CA GLU A 27 -7.06 -17.45 -3.76
C GLU A 27 -5.88 -17.20 -2.81
N LYS A 28 -4.98 -18.18 -2.68
CA LYS A 28 -3.77 -18.04 -1.86
C LYS A 28 -2.87 -16.95 -2.41
N ALA A 29 -2.66 -16.94 -3.73
CA ALA A 29 -1.79 -15.97 -4.36
C ALA A 29 -2.37 -14.54 -4.24
N LEU A 30 -3.69 -14.38 -4.44
CA LEU A 30 -4.38 -13.10 -4.21
C LEU A 30 -4.25 -12.63 -2.76
N HIS A 31 -4.40 -13.54 -1.79
CA HIS A 31 -4.22 -13.22 -0.39
C HIS A 31 -2.79 -12.75 -0.10
N GLU A 32 -1.77 -13.47 -0.59
CA GLU A 32 -0.36 -13.10 -0.45
C GLU A 32 -0.04 -11.74 -1.09
N PHE A 33 -0.61 -11.45 -2.27
CA PHE A 33 -0.47 -10.14 -2.91
C PHE A 33 -1.06 -9.01 -2.06
N ILE A 34 -2.27 -9.20 -1.53
CA ILE A 34 -2.93 -8.23 -0.67
C ILE A 34 -2.12 -8.03 0.61
N GLU A 35 -1.71 -9.11 1.28
CA GLU A 35 -0.90 -9.03 2.51
C GLU A 35 0.42 -8.30 2.29
N GLU A 36 1.17 -8.62 1.22
CA GLU A 36 2.43 -7.95 0.95
C GLU A 36 2.22 -6.48 0.57
N ALA A 37 1.19 -6.13 -0.20
CA ALA A 37 0.83 -4.74 -0.50
C ALA A 37 0.50 -3.95 0.77
N HIS A 38 -0.26 -4.53 1.70
CA HIS A 38 -0.58 -3.93 2.99
C HIS A 38 0.68 -3.75 3.85
N LYS A 39 1.54 -4.78 3.92
CA LYS A 39 2.79 -4.72 4.66
C LYS A 39 3.71 -3.63 4.14
N VAL A 40 3.93 -3.56 2.82
CA VAL A 40 4.73 -2.50 2.18
C VAL A 40 4.15 -1.11 2.46
N CYS A 41 2.83 -0.97 2.44
CA CYS A 41 2.16 0.28 2.79
C CYS A 41 2.45 0.69 4.24
N ILE A 42 2.33 -0.23 5.19
CA ILE A 42 2.60 -0.01 6.62
C ILE A 42 4.08 0.34 6.84
N GLU A 43 5.01 -0.42 6.27
CA GLU A 43 6.45 -0.18 6.39
C GLU A 43 6.85 1.20 5.86
N ASN A 44 6.34 1.57 4.68
CA ASN A 44 6.56 2.90 4.11
C ASN A 44 5.96 3.99 4.99
N THR A 45 4.75 3.79 5.52
CA THR A 45 4.09 4.73 6.41
C THR A 45 4.92 4.97 7.67
N ILE A 46 5.41 3.90 8.31
CA ILE A 46 6.32 3.99 9.46
C ILE A 46 7.58 4.78 9.08
N LYS A 47 8.23 4.43 7.97
CA LYS A 47 9.43 5.11 7.48
C LYS A 47 9.22 6.61 7.30
N TYR A 48 8.12 7.03 6.67
CA TYR A 48 7.80 8.43 6.45
C TYR A 48 7.50 9.15 7.76
N ILE A 49 6.75 8.53 8.68
CA ILE A 49 6.48 9.10 10.00
C ILE A 49 7.77 9.26 10.79
N THR A 50 8.66 8.26 10.81
CA THR A 50 9.96 8.34 11.49
C THR A 50 10.84 9.46 10.91
N ALA A 51 10.93 9.56 9.58
CA ALA A 51 11.66 10.64 8.92
C ALA A 51 11.06 12.02 9.26
N PHE A 52 9.73 12.11 9.27
CA PHE A 52 9.02 13.31 9.67
C PHE A 52 9.31 13.69 11.12
N LEU A 53 9.21 12.77 12.09
CA LEU A 53 9.51 13.01 13.50
C LEU A 53 10.95 13.50 13.70
N ASN A 54 11.91 12.90 13.00
CA ASN A 54 13.34 13.22 13.10
C ASN A 54 13.78 14.48 12.34
N SER A 55 12.93 15.08 11.51
CA SER A 55 13.24 16.35 10.84
C SER A 55 13.28 17.54 11.81
N ASP A 56 13.73 18.72 11.36
CA ASP A 56 13.84 19.91 12.21
C ASP A 56 12.49 20.33 12.83
N PRO A 57 12.39 20.61 14.15
CA PRO A 57 11.12 20.76 14.86
C PRO A 57 10.50 22.18 14.80
N SER A 58 11.01 23.10 13.98
CA SER A 58 10.79 24.54 14.17
C SER A 58 9.49 25.14 13.61
N THR A 59 8.51 24.35 13.15
CA THR A 59 7.27 24.90 12.55
C THR A 59 5.99 24.40 13.19
N GLU A 60 5.03 25.32 13.44
CA GLU A 60 3.67 24.99 13.91
C GLU A 60 2.95 23.96 13.03
N LYS A 61 3.21 23.98 11.72
CA LYS A 61 2.72 22.96 10.77
C LYS A 61 3.08 21.55 11.23
N LYS A 62 4.25 21.35 11.84
CA LYS A 62 4.72 20.05 12.29
C LYS A 62 3.91 19.52 13.47
N LYS A 63 3.49 20.38 14.40
CA LYS A 63 2.63 20.02 15.54
C LYS A 63 1.24 19.56 15.08
N ASN A 64 0.63 20.28 14.13
CA ASN A 64 -0.66 19.88 13.56
C ASN A 64 -0.57 18.57 12.77
N SER A 65 0.48 18.38 11.97
CA SER A 65 0.73 17.12 11.27
C SER A 65 0.97 15.93 12.22
N LEU A 66 1.62 16.15 13.38
CA LEU A 66 1.80 15.13 14.41
C LEU A 66 0.46 14.64 14.99
N ASN A 67 -0.49 15.56 15.27
CA ASN A 67 -1.82 15.20 15.76
C ASN A 67 -2.61 14.39 14.72
N ILE A 68 -2.50 14.72 13.44
CA ILE A 68 -3.16 13.98 12.35
C ILE A 68 -2.58 12.56 12.24
N ILE A 69 -1.25 12.43 12.29
CA ILE A 69 -0.57 11.11 12.27
C ILE A 69 -1.01 10.26 13.47
N LEU A 70 -1.02 10.83 14.69
CA LEU A 70 -1.48 10.12 15.88
C LEU A 70 -2.94 9.67 15.74
N THR A 71 -3.81 10.52 15.20
CA THR A 71 -5.23 10.18 14.99
C THR A 71 -5.39 9.02 13.99
N PHE A 72 -4.61 9.02 12.91
CA PHE A 72 -4.61 7.92 11.93
C PHE A 72 -4.12 6.59 12.52
N ILE A 73 -3.08 6.62 13.35
CA ILE A 73 -2.56 5.42 14.03
C ILE A 73 -3.59 4.82 14.99
N PHE A 74 -4.36 5.64 15.71
CA PHE A 74 -5.38 5.16 16.66
C PHE A 74 -6.68 4.67 16.00
N LEU A 75 -6.86 4.89 14.69
CA LEU A 75 -8.04 4.47 13.92
C LEU A 75 -7.80 3.21 13.08
N LEU A 76 -6.55 2.76 12.98
CA LEU A 76 -6.16 1.45 12.43
C LEU A 76 -6.19 0.39 13.54
#